data_AF-R5MKL3-F1
#
_entry.id   AF-R5MKL3-F1
#
_cell.length_a   1.000
_cell.length_b   1.000
_cell.length_c   1.000
_cell.angle_alpha   90.00
_cell.angle_beta   90.00
_cell.angle_gamma   90.00
#
_symmetry.space_group_name_H-M   'P 1'
#
loop_
_entity.id
_entity.type
_entity.pdbx_description
1 polymer ?
#
loop_
_entity_poly.entity_id
_entity_poly.type
_entity_poly.pdbx_seq_one_letter_code
_entity_poly.pdbx_strand_id
1 'polypeptide(L)'
;MSENKKDNKNIGQFLKFVAFSCSAGLIQIGSFTLMSEVLIKLSFFQGLMQSNATFAKIMENEYGPMYLIALILSVVWNFTFNRKFTFKSANNVPIAMLKVFGYYLVFTPVSTVLGNYFTAKFASLTAINYIVLGITMIVNMVTEYLFDKFVVFRGSEGTAQNKKSAKKDDEQVKEQA
;
A
#
# COMPACT_ATOMS: atom_id res chain seq x y z
N MET A 1 3.55 -33.42 10.27
CA MET A 1 3.84 -32.78 8.96
C MET A 1 3.01 -31.50 8.71
N SER A 2 2.25 -30.99 9.69
CA SER A 2 1.25 -29.91 9.52
C SER A 2 1.71 -28.50 9.95
N GLU A 3 2.45 -28.35 11.04
CA GLU A 3 2.86 -27.02 11.55
C GLU A 3 3.98 -26.38 10.72
N ASN A 4 5.08 -27.09 10.47
CA ASN A 4 6.20 -26.59 9.65
C ASN A 4 5.76 -26.08 8.25
N LYS A 5 4.77 -26.72 7.61
CA LYS A 5 4.23 -26.25 6.32
C LYS A 5 3.43 -24.96 6.46
N LYS A 6 2.70 -24.78 7.57
CA LYS A 6 1.92 -23.57 7.87
C LYS A 6 2.84 -22.39 8.20
N ASP A 7 3.91 -22.62 8.96
CA ASP A 7 4.89 -21.59 9.31
C ASP A 7 5.67 -21.15 8.08
N ASN A 8 6.13 -22.09 7.24
CA ASN A 8 6.77 -21.77 5.96
C ASN A 8 5.85 -20.96 5.03
N LYS A 9 4.54 -21.27 5.03
CA LYS A 9 3.55 -20.47 4.29
C LYS A 9 3.43 -19.05 4.85
N ASN A 10 3.36 -18.91 6.18
CA ASN A 10 3.24 -17.61 6.85
C ASN A 10 4.47 -16.72 6.57
N ILE A 11 5.67 -17.27 6.70
CA ILE A 11 6.95 -16.60 6.40
C ILE A 11 6.99 -16.21 4.92
N GLY A 12 6.63 -17.13 4.03
CA GLY A 12 6.57 -16.85 2.60
C GLY A 12 5.56 -15.75 2.23
N GLN A 13 4.44 -15.63 2.95
CA GLN A 13 3.50 -14.53 2.79
C GLN A 13 4.11 -13.21 3.25
N PHE A 14 4.77 -13.20 4.42
CA PHE A 14 5.42 -12.00 4.94
C PHE A 14 6.52 -11.49 4.00
N LEU A 15 7.40 -12.38 3.50
CA LEU A 15 8.46 -12.00 2.57
C LEU A 15 7.91 -11.42 1.26
N LYS A 16 6.83 -12.01 0.72
CA LYS A 16 6.15 -11.46 -0.47
C LYS A 16 5.53 -10.09 -0.17
N PHE A 17 4.90 -9.95 0.99
CA PHE A 17 4.33 -8.68 1.41
C PHE A 17 5.40 -7.59 1.47
N VAL A 18 6.52 -7.83 2.16
CA VAL A 18 7.66 -6.91 2.22
C VAL A 18 8.14 -6.53 0.82
N ALA A 19 8.32 -7.50 -0.07
CA ALA A 19 8.75 -7.23 -1.44
C ALA A 19 7.76 -6.33 -2.21
N PHE A 20 6.45 -6.59 -2.08
CA PHE A 20 5.43 -5.76 -2.72
C PHE A 20 5.30 -4.37 -2.08
N SER A 21 5.44 -4.26 -0.76
CA SER A 21 5.48 -2.96 -0.06
C SER A 21 6.67 -2.12 -0.50
N CYS A 22 7.87 -2.72 -0.64
CA CYS A 22 9.02 -2.03 -1.21
C CYS A 22 8.75 -1.58 -2.65
N SER A 23 8.13 -2.44 -3.48
CA SER A 23 7.76 -2.07 -4.86
C SER A 23 6.73 -0.93 -4.91
N ALA A 24 5.79 -0.89 -3.97
CA ALA A 24 4.82 0.19 -3.87
C ALA A 24 5.50 1.52 -3.49
N GLY A 25 6.52 1.48 -2.62
CA GLY A 25 7.36 2.64 -2.35
C GLY A 25 8.05 3.18 -3.61
N LEU A 26 8.56 2.30 -4.47
CA LEU A 26 9.12 2.70 -5.77
C LEU A 26 8.07 3.31 -6.71
N ILE A 27 6.85 2.75 -6.74
CA ILE A 27 5.73 3.32 -7.50
C ILE A 27 5.38 4.71 -6.96
N GLN A 28 5.33 4.90 -5.63
CA GLN A 28 5.07 6.21 -5.03
C GLN A 28 6.11 7.24 -5.46
N ILE A 29 7.41 6.91 -5.31
CA ILE A 29 8.51 7.79 -5.66
C ILE A 29 8.49 8.10 -7.17
N GLY A 30 8.35 7.07 -8.00
CA GLY A 30 8.33 7.21 -9.46
C GLY A 30 7.13 8.03 -9.95
N SER A 31 5.92 7.75 -9.44
CA SER A 31 4.72 8.51 -9.79
C SER A 31 4.79 9.95 -9.30
N PHE A 32 5.24 10.19 -8.07
CA PHE A 32 5.43 11.54 -7.56
C PHE A 32 6.43 12.32 -8.40
N THR A 33 7.59 11.72 -8.69
CA THR A 33 8.63 12.35 -9.53
C THR A 33 8.10 12.66 -10.93
N LEU A 34 7.43 11.71 -11.57
CA LEU A 34 6.85 11.91 -12.90
C LEU A 34 5.84 13.06 -12.91
N MET A 35 4.94 13.10 -11.93
CA MET A 35 3.92 14.15 -11.88
C MET A 35 4.51 15.52 -11.56
N SER A 36 5.43 15.61 -10.59
CA SER A 36 6.02 16.88 -10.16
C SER A 36 7.02 17.44 -11.16
N GLU A 37 7.86 16.59 -11.77
CA GLU A 37 8.90 17.03 -12.69
C GLU A 37 8.43 17.12 -14.14
N VAL A 38 7.44 16.32 -14.54
CA VAL A 38 6.96 16.30 -15.94
C VAL A 38 5.61 16.99 -16.04
N LEU A 39 4.57 16.50 -15.35
CA LEU A 39 3.21 16.98 -15.58
C LEU A 39 3.02 18.45 -15.16
N ILE A 40 3.49 18.85 -13.97
CA ILE A 40 3.35 20.24 -13.49
C ILE A 40 4.11 21.22 -14.40
N LYS A 41 5.22 20.79 -15.01
CA LYS A 41 6.03 21.62 -15.91
C LYS A 41 5.47 21.74 -17.33
N LEU A 42 4.41 21.01 -17.68
CA LEU A 42 3.73 21.20 -18.96
C LEU A 42 3.11 22.59 -19.04
N SER A 43 3.19 23.22 -20.21
CA SER A 43 2.68 24.57 -20.48
C SER A 43 1.19 24.73 -20.17
N PHE A 44 0.39 23.66 -20.32
CA PHE A 44 -1.00 23.64 -19.88
C PHE A 44 -1.15 23.87 -18.38
N PHE A 45 -0.43 23.11 -17.54
CA PHE A 45 -0.50 23.24 -16.08
C PHE A 45 0.13 24.54 -15.60
N GLN A 46 1.23 24.98 -16.20
CA GLN A 46 1.81 26.29 -15.89
C GLN A 46 0.84 27.45 -16.21
N GLY A 47 0.13 27.39 -17.33
CA GLY A 47 -0.90 28.38 -17.67
C GLY A 47 -2.05 28.40 -16.67
N LEU A 48 -2.50 27.22 -16.21
CA LEU A 48 -3.52 27.13 -15.16
C LEU A 48 -3.04 27.68 -13.82
N MET A 49 -1.79 27.42 -13.42
CA MET A 49 -1.22 27.95 -12.19
C MET A 49 -1.03 29.48 -12.26
N GLN A 50 -0.63 30.01 -13.41
CA GLN A 50 -0.49 31.46 -13.61
C GLN A 50 -1.85 32.19 -13.63
N SER A 51 -2.89 31.56 -14.17
CA SER A 51 -4.23 32.17 -14.25
C SER A 51 -4.99 32.17 -12.93
N ASN A 52 -4.64 31.31 -11.96
CA ASN A 52 -5.33 31.20 -10.69
C ASN A 52 -4.38 30.93 -9.51
N ALA A 53 -4.18 31.94 -8.67
CA ALA A 53 -3.29 31.86 -7.51
C ALA A 53 -3.71 30.81 -6.47
N THR A 54 -5.01 30.57 -6.28
CA THR A 54 -5.50 29.51 -5.38
C THR A 54 -5.16 28.13 -5.92
N PHE A 55 -5.31 27.93 -7.24
CA PHE A 55 -4.94 26.68 -7.90
C PHE A 55 -3.43 26.42 -7.80
N ALA A 56 -2.59 27.42 -8.07
CA ALA A 56 -1.14 27.32 -7.88
C ALA A 56 -0.78 26.89 -6.45
N LYS A 57 -1.36 27.55 -5.45
CA LYS A 57 -1.11 27.23 -4.04
C LYS A 57 -1.50 25.79 -3.68
N ILE A 58 -2.57 25.25 -4.27
CA ILE A 58 -2.97 23.85 -4.05
C ILE A 58 -1.97 22.88 -4.70
N MET A 59 -1.51 23.21 -5.91
CA MET A 59 -0.60 22.36 -6.70
C MET A 59 0.84 22.34 -6.16
N GLU A 60 1.30 23.45 -5.59
CA GLU A 60 2.65 23.61 -5.00
C GLU A 60 2.75 23.11 -3.55
N ASN A 61 1.63 22.74 -2.93
CA ASN A 61 1.63 22.22 -1.57
C ASN A 61 2.41 20.90 -1.50
N GLU A 62 3.28 20.75 -0.48
CA GLU A 62 4.07 19.54 -0.23
C GLU A 62 3.20 18.27 -0.13
N TYR A 63 2.02 18.39 0.48
CA TYR A 63 1.01 17.32 0.56
C TYR A 63 -0.13 17.52 -0.44
N GLY A 64 0.17 18.21 -1.55
CA GLY A 64 -0.79 18.55 -2.59
C GLY A 64 -1.28 17.35 -3.40
N PRO A 65 -2.06 17.61 -4.46
CA PRO A 65 -2.68 16.57 -5.27
C PRO A 65 -1.70 15.53 -5.81
N MET A 66 -0.47 15.91 -6.19
CA MET A 66 0.52 14.96 -6.73
C MET A 66 1.01 13.96 -5.70
N TYR A 67 1.27 14.42 -4.47
CA TYR A 67 1.61 13.52 -3.37
C TYR A 67 0.46 12.54 -3.11
N LEU A 68 -0.79 13.04 -3.03
CA LEU A 68 -1.95 12.21 -2.76
C LEU A 68 -2.21 11.18 -3.87
N ILE A 69 -2.09 11.57 -5.14
CA ILE A 69 -2.26 10.65 -6.27
C ILE A 69 -1.17 9.57 -6.24
N ALA A 70 0.10 9.95 -6.00
CA ALA A 70 1.20 8.99 -5.92
C ALA A 70 1.00 7.99 -4.77
N LEU A 71 0.51 8.47 -3.62
CA LEU A 71 0.17 7.64 -2.47
C LEU A 71 -1.01 6.69 -2.78
N ILE A 72 -2.07 7.17 -3.44
CA ILE A 72 -3.19 6.31 -3.82
C ILE A 72 -2.72 5.23 -4.81
N LEU A 73 -1.90 5.59 -5.80
CA LEU A 73 -1.34 4.65 -6.75
C LEU A 73 -0.48 3.58 -6.05
N SER A 74 0.33 3.96 -5.07
CA SER A 74 1.14 3.01 -4.31
C SER A 74 0.29 2.07 -3.46
N VAL A 75 -0.74 2.56 -2.78
CA VAL A 75 -1.68 1.74 -1.99
C VAL A 75 -2.44 0.76 -2.89
N VAL A 76 -2.97 1.23 -4.03
CA VAL A 76 -3.67 0.36 -4.99
C VAL A 76 -2.73 -0.70 -5.57
N TRP A 77 -1.50 -0.33 -5.88
CA TRP A 77 -0.47 -1.27 -6.33
C TRP A 77 -0.17 -2.33 -5.27
N ASN A 78 0.16 -1.90 -4.04
CA ASN A 78 0.45 -2.77 -2.91
C ASN A 78 -0.70 -3.77 -2.67
N PHE A 79 -1.93 -3.26 -2.59
CA PHE A 79 -3.12 -4.06 -2.37
C PHE A 79 -3.33 -5.08 -3.51
N THR A 80 -3.21 -4.65 -4.76
CA THR A 80 -3.47 -5.50 -5.92
C THR A 80 -2.52 -6.69 -5.96
N PHE A 81 -1.23 -6.46 -5.76
CA PHE A 81 -0.23 -7.52 -5.76
C PHE A 81 -0.36 -8.42 -4.53
N ASN A 82 -0.55 -7.86 -3.33
CA ASN A 82 -0.72 -8.66 -2.13
C ASN A 82 -1.98 -9.52 -2.17
N ARG A 83 -3.11 -8.98 -2.63
CA ARG A 83 -4.34 -9.77 -2.86
C ARG A 83 -4.10 -10.91 -3.85
N LYS A 84 -3.42 -10.65 -4.97
CA LYS A 84 -3.25 -11.62 -6.06
C LYS A 84 -2.20 -12.69 -5.76
N PHE A 85 -1.07 -12.32 -5.17
CA PHE A 85 0.11 -13.19 -5.06
C PHE A 85 0.45 -13.60 -3.62
N THR A 86 0.24 -12.72 -2.64
CA THR A 86 0.53 -12.99 -1.21
C THR A 86 -0.61 -13.80 -0.60
N PHE A 87 -1.81 -13.24 -0.59
CA PHE A 87 -2.98 -13.83 0.07
C PHE A 87 -3.85 -14.67 -0.89
N LYS A 88 -3.73 -14.45 -2.20
CA LYS A 88 -4.47 -15.17 -3.26
C LYS A 88 -5.98 -15.22 -2.98
N SER A 89 -6.54 -14.07 -2.63
CA SER A 89 -7.93 -13.93 -2.19
C SER A 89 -8.87 -13.56 -3.34
N ALA A 90 -10.02 -14.24 -3.42
CA ALA A 90 -11.12 -13.90 -4.32
C ALA A 90 -12.17 -13.00 -3.66
N ASN A 91 -11.85 -12.38 -2.52
CA ASN A 91 -12.78 -11.50 -1.79
C ASN A 91 -13.18 -10.27 -2.60
N ASN A 92 -14.31 -9.66 -2.20
CA ASN A 92 -14.85 -8.42 -2.74
C ASN A 92 -13.82 -7.28 -2.56
N VAL A 93 -13.33 -6.76 -3.69
CA VAL A 93 -12.26 -5.76 -3.75
C VAL A 93 -12.65 -4.45 -3.06
N PRO A 94 -13.80 -3.82 -3.38
CA PRO A 94 -14.26 -2.62 -2.66
C PRO A 94 -14.26 -2.74 -1.13
N ILE A 95 -14.79 -3.85 -0.60
CA ILE A 95 -14.87 -4.05 0.86
C ILE A 95 -13.47 -4.21 1.45
N ALA A 96 -12.59 -4.95 0.78
CA ALA A 96 -11.22 -5.13 1.23
C ALA A 96 -10.43 -3.80 1.19
N MET A 97 -10.59 -2.99 0.15
CA MET A 97 -10.00 -1.64 0.07
C MET A 97 -10.54 -0.71 1.16
N LEU A 98 -11.84 -0.79 1.49
CA LEU A 98 -12.43 0.01 2.56
C LEU A 98 -11.82 -0.34 3.93
N LYS A 99 -11.50 -1.62 4.18
CA LYS A 99 -10.79 -2.03 5.40
C LYS A 99 -9.38 -1.45 5.43
N VAL A 100 -8.62 -1.51 4.34
CA VAL A 100 -7.27 -0.92 4.23
C VAL A 100 -7.33 0.60 4.45
N PHE A 101 -8.32 1.27 3.87
CA PHE A 101 -8.58 2.69 4.11
C PHE A 101 -8.85 2.97 5.60
N GLY A 102 -9.69 2.16 6.24
CA GLY A 102 -9.96 2.26 7.68
C GLY A 102 -8.70 2.07 8.55
N TYR A 103 -7.78 1.19 8.14
CA TYR A 103 -6.47 1.06 8.78
C TYR A 103 -5.68 2.37 8.69
N TYR A 104 -5.56 2.97 7.51
CA TYR A 104 -4.81 4.22 7.33
C TYR A 104 -5.48 5.43 8.00
N LEU A 105 -6.80 5.44 8.17
CA LEU A 105 -7.51 6.48 8.96
C LEU A 105 -7.09 6.49 10.44
N VAL A 106 -6.70 5.34 11.00
CA VAL A 106 -6.23 5.24 12.38
C VAL A 106 -4.71 5.37 12.44
N PHE A 107 -4.00 4.67 11.57
CA PHE A 107 -2.54 4.63 11.57
C PHE A 107 -1.94 6.02 11.34
N THR A 108 -2.46 6.78 10.36
CA THR A 108 -1.91 8.09 10.01
C THR A 108 -1.91 9.07 11.19
N PRO A 109 -3.05 9.41 11.84
CA PRO A 109 -3.02 10.35 12.97
C PRO A 109 -2.20 9.84 14.16
N VAL A 110 -2.24 8.55 14.46
CA VAL A 110 -1.44 7.96 15.55
C VAL A 110 0.06 8.10 15.25
N SER A 111 0.48 7.75 14.03
CA SER A 111 1.89 7.85 13.63
C SER A 111 2.38 9.30 13.58
N THR A 112 1.53 10.26 13.18
CA THR A 112 1.86 11.69 13.22
C THR A 112 2.09 12.19 14.64
N VAL A 113 1.18 11.87 15.57
CA VAL A 113 1.30 12.28 16.99
C VAL A 113 2.55 11.66 17.63
N LEU A 114 2.77 10.36 17.43
CA LEU A 114 3.94 9.67 17.95
C LEU A 114 5.24 10.18 17.32
N GLY A 115 5.23 10.42 16.02
CA GLY A 115 6.38 10.95 15.28
C GLY A 115 6.81 12.31 15.83
N ASN A 116 5.85 13.23 15.98
CA ASN A 116 6.11 14.55 16.56
C ASN A 116 6.63 14.45 18.00
N TYR A 117 6.03 13.58 18.81
CA TYR A 117 6.47 13.36 20.19
C TYR A 117 7.91 12.85 20.26
N PHE A 118 8.28 11.84 19.47
CA PHE A 118 9.62 11.27 19.49
C PHE A 118 10.67 12.19 18.88
N THR A 119 10.35 12.89 17.80
CA THR A 119 11.23 13.92 17.23
C THR A 119 11.51 15.03 18.25
N ALA A 120 10.49 15.50 18.97
CA ALA A 120 10.67 16.52 20.00
C ALA A 120 11.48 16.01 21.21
N LYS A 121 11.17 14.80 21.68
CA LYS A 121 11.83 14.19 22.85
C LYS A 121 13.32 13.93 22.63
N PHE A 122 13.71 13.61 21.40
CA PHE A 122 15.09 13.27 21.03
C PHE A 122 15.71 14.31 20.08
N ALA A 123 15.28 15.57 20.16
CA ALA A 123 15.70 16.65 19.28
C ALA A 123 17.22 16.89 19.24
N SER A 124 17.96 16.46 20.27
CA SER A 124 19.43 16.55 20.31
C SER A 124 20.15 15.60 19.36
N LEU A 125 19.46 14.62 18.77
CA LEU A 125 20.02 13.69 17.78
C LEU A 125 19.82 14.25 16.37
N THR A 126 20.91 14.54 15.66
CA THR A 126 20.89 15.14 14.31
C THR A 126 20.05 14.36 13.28
N ALA A 127 19.95 13.04 13.42
CA ALA A 127 19.24 12.17 12.49
C ALA A 127 17.85 11.71 12.98
N ILE A 128 17.30 12.31 14.05
CA ILE A 128 16.08 11.79 14.70
C ILE A 128 14.90 11.70 13.73
N ASN A 129 14.70 12.68 12.86
CA ASN A 129 13.61 12.68 11.88
C ASN A 129 13.66 11.47 10.95
N TYR A 130 14.84 11.11 10.46
CA TYR A 130 15.03 9.95 9.59
C TYR A 130 14.84 8.62 10.33
N ILE A 131 15.29 8.55 11.59
CA ILE A 131 15.12 7.37 12.44
C ILE A 131 13.63 7.15 12.74
N VAL A 132 12.94 8.19 13.19
CA VAL A 132 11.49 8.15 13.49
C VAL A 132 10.70 7.78 12.24
N LEU A 133 11.04 8.37 11.09
CA LEU A 133 10.43 8.02 9.80
C LEU A 133 10.66 6.55 9.45
N GLY A 134 11.92 6.08 9.52
CA GLY A 134 12.26 4.69 9.20
C GLY A 134 11.56 3.68 10.11
N ILE A 135 11.51 3.95 11.42
CA ILE A 135 10.75 3.13 12.37
C ILE A 135 9.26 3.15 12.04
N THR A 136 8.70 4.32 11.74
CA THR A 136 7.29 4.47 11.37
C THR A 136 6.96 3.66 10.12
N MET A 137 7.84 3.65 9.12
CA MET A 137 7.68 2.83 7.90
C MET A 137 7.71 1.33 8.21
N ILE A 138 8.62 0.87 9.08
CA ILE A 138 8.70 -0.54 9.50
C ILE A 138 7.45 -0.93 10.28
N VAL A 139 7.04 -0.11 11.25
CA VAL A 139 5.82 -0.36 12.03
C VAL A 139 4.63 -0.43 11.08
N ASN A 140 4.46 0.55 10.17
CA ASN A 140 3.38 0.53 9.18
C ASN A 140 3.36 -0.77 8.39
N MET A 141 4.51 -1.18 7.84
CA MET A 141 4.61 -2.39 7.03
C MET A 141 4.22 -3.65 7.83
N VAL A 142 4.69 -3.77 9.07
CA VAL A 142 4.37 -4.93 9.92
C VAL A 142 2.89 -4.90 10.32
N THR A 143 2.37 -3.76 10.76
CA THR A 143 0.96 -3.67 11.20
C THR A 143 -0.02 -3.80 10.04
N GLU A 144 0.31 -3.27 8.86
CA GLU A 144 -0.46 -3.46 7.63
C GLU A 144 -0.48 -4.93 7.23
N TYR A 145 0.67 -5.64 7.25
CA TYR A 145 0.69 -7.09 6.98
C TYR A 145 -0.23 -7.86 7.93
N LEU A 146 -0.16 -7.57 9.24
CA LEU A 146 -0.99 -8.22 10.25
C LEU A 146 -2.48 -7.90 10.03
N PHE A 147 -2.80 -6.65 9.73
CA PHE A 147 -4.18 -6.22 9.45
C PHE A 147 -4.71 -6.88 8.18
N ASP A 148 -3.91 -6.96 7.12
CA ASP A 148 -4.28 -7.63 5.87
C ASP A 148 -4.57 -9.11 6.10
N LYS A 149 -3.67 -9.78 6.82
CA LYS A 149 -3.79 -11.21 7.14
C LYS A 149 -5.00 -11.52 8.02
N PHE A 150 -5.16 -10.78 9.11
CA PHE A 150 -6.12 -11.12 10.16
C PHE A 150 -7.46 -10.38 10.07
N VAL A 151 -7.57 -9.34 9.22
CA VAL A 151 -8.80 -8.53 9.09
C VAL A 151 -9.26 -8.43 7.65
N VAL A 152 -8.39 -8.05 6.71
CA VAL A 152 -8.78 -7.80 5.31
C VAL A 152 -9.11 -9.11 4.59
N PHE A 153 -8.18 -10.06 4.62
CA PHE A 153 -8.26 -11.32 3.90
C PHE A 153 -8.63 -12.52 4.75
N ARG A 154 -8.89 -12.32 6.05
CA ARG A 154 -9.33 -13.38 6.97
C ARG A 154 -10.48 -14.19 6.38
N GLY A 155 -10.31 -15.51 6.35
CA GLY A 155 -11.29 -16.46 5.80
C GLY A 155 -11.38 -16.51 4.27
N SER A 156 -10.70 -15.61 3.55
CA SER A 156 -10.69 -15.56 2.08
C SER A 156 -9.34 -15.93 1.46
N GLU A 157 -8.31 -16.17 2.27
CA GLU A 157 -6.98 -16.55 1.78
C GLU A 157 -7.02 -17.85 0.97
N GLY A 158 -6.35 -17.86 -0.19
CA GLY A 158 -6.26 -19.05 -1.06
C GLY A 158 -7.53 -19.37 -1.86
N THR A 159 -8.66 -18.70 -1.61
CA THR A 159 -9.93 -18.95 -2.31
C THR A 159 -9.81 -18.79 -3.83
N ALA A 160 -8.94 -17.91 -4.32
CA ALA A 160 -8.73 -17.73 -5.75
C ALA A 160 -8.01 -18.93 -6.41
N GLN A 161 -7.17 -19.66 -5.68
CA GLN A 161 -6.55 -20.89 -6.19
C GLN A 161 -7.58 -22.02 -6.22
N ASN A 162 -8.36 -22.19 -5.16
CA ASN A 162 -9.37 -23.24 -5.07
C ASN A 162 -10.41 -23.12 -6.20
N LYS A 163 -10.86 -21.89 -6.50
CA LYS A 163 -11.79 -21.62 -7.61
C LYS A 163 -11.20 -21.95 -8.98
N LYS A 164 -9.90 -21.73 -9.19
CA LYS A 164 -9.22 -22.05 -10.46
C LYS A 164 -9.05 -23.56 -10.64
N SER A 165 -8.74 -24.29 -9.57
CA SER A 165 -8.65 -25.76 -9.62
C SER A 165 -10.01 -26.36 -9.93
N ALA A 166 -11.06 -25.98 -9.19
CA ALA A 166 -12.42 -26.47 -9.42
C ALA A 166 -12.90 -26.21 -10.87
N LYS A 167 -12.62 -25.03 -11.43
CA LYS A 167 -12.98 -24.72 -12.82
C LYS A 167 -12.24 -25.60 -13.84
N LYS A 168 -10.97 -25.94 -13.59
CA LYS A 168 -10.20 -26.83 -14.46
C LYS A 168 -10.75 -28.26 -14.40
N ASP A 169 -11.10 -28.72 -13.20
CA ASP A 169 -11.68 -30.05 -13.02
C ASP A 169 -13.02 -30.14 -13.76
N ASP A 170 -13.88 -29.12 -13.66
CA ASP A 170 -15.15 -29.03 -14.41
C ASP A 170 -14.96 -28.99 -15.94
N GLU A 171 -13.95 -28.27 -16.42
CA GLU A 171 -13.61 -28.21 -17.86
C GLU A 171 -13.11 -29.56 -18.38
N GLN A 172 -12.26 -30.25 -17.60
CA GLN A 172 -11.77 -31.59 -17.96
C GLN A 172 -12.88 -32.63 -17.97
N VAL A 173 -13.83 -32.57 -17.03
CA VAL A 173 -14.99 -33.47 -17.01
C VAL A 173 -15.88 -33.24 -18.24
N LYS A 174 -16.07 -31.99 -18.68
CA LYS A 174 -16.85 -31.67 -19.88
C LYS A 174 -16.17 -32.06 -21.19
N GLU A 175 -14.84 -32.09 -21.23
CA GLU A 175 -14.08 -32.51 -22.42
C GLU A 175 -14.05 -34.05 -22.56
N GLN A 176 -14.34 -34.78 -21.48
CA GLN A 176 -14.38 -36.26 -21.45
C GLN A 176 -15.80 -36.85 -21.60
N ALA A 177 -16.84 -36.02 -21.70
CA ALA A 177 -18.25 -36.41 -21.85
C ALA A 177 -18.77 -36.12 -23.26
#